data_AF-A0A6S4TCV2-F1
#
_entry.id   AF-A0A6S4TCV2-F1
#
_cell.length_a   1.000
_cell.length_b   1.000
_cell.length_c   1.000
_cell.angle_alpha   90.00
_cell.angle_beta   90.00
_cell.angle_gamma   90.00
#
_symmetry.space_group_name_H-M   'P 1'
#
loop_
_entity.id
_entity.type
_entity.pdbx_description
1 polymer ?
#
loop_
_entity_poly.entity_id
_entity_poly.type
_entity_poly.pdbx_seq_one_letter_code
_entity_poly.pdbx_strand_id
1 'polypeptide(L)'
;MRSMFPGYFSPTDIHFEKHWKESIFVMDANVLLNLYRYSDATKDELKNALTSLDGRVFIPHQAASEFLRNRLTVTSEQSKEYASAIKTINELVKKISSKDRHPFISDKQLNELNDLSSQIIESLNEQQNALLNKLSNDEILDFVETVFEGKTGTPFDKGKLDDIIADGAKRYEAKIPPGYKDANKDSTDIPTRKYGDLIVWLQTLEYAKEKNSSIVFITDDKKEDWWLEQSGRTIGPRPELIEEFIRETKKDFWMYTVSKFIQETARINQKELNPDIMDEIIKVSEMTKETNNAVSHHNKKPISPSILVSQEISMADENENTGIIVVTLERPMRYATGSGKFRPQLCNVPDLEVKLVEGPENSNGLTDINYSYGCGTNKNFNVHLKAKSGELATGDYVFQYRAIVDDIDEDLEPQE
;
A
#
# COMPACT_ATOMS: atom_id res chain seq x y z
N MET A 1 -1.04 37.15 12.39
CA MET A 1 -0.97 35.67 12.45
C MET A 1 -0.69 35.07 11.07
N ARG A 2 -1.55 35.27 10.07
CA ARG A 2 -1.31 34.75 8.69
C ARG A 2 0.07 35.08 8.11
N SER A 3 0.55 36.32 8.29
CA SER A 3 1.88 36.74 7.81
C SER A 3 3.06 36.09 8.53
N MET A 4 2.88 35.64 9.78
CA MET A 4 3.94 35.06 10.61
C MET A 4 3.96 33.53 10.54
N PHE A 5 2.83 32.91 10.19
CA PHE A 5 2.64 31.46 10.15
C PHE A 5 1.91 31.04 8.87
N PRO A 6 2.43 31.40 7.68
CA PRO A 6 1.71 31.22 6.42
C PRO A 6 1.36 29.76 6.15
N GLY A 7 2.18 28.80 6.62
CA GLY A 7 1.95 27.36 6.41
C GLY A 7 0.74 26.78 7.15
N TYR A 8 0.20 27.47 8.15
CA TYR A 8 -0.94 27.00 8.94
C TYR A 8 -2.30 27.48 8.43
N PHE A 9 -2.32 28.32 7.39
CA PHE A 9 -3.54 28.88 6.86
C PHE A 9 -3.72 28.51 5.40
N SER A 10 -4.80 27.81 5.09
CA SER A 10 -5.17 27.55 3.70
C SER A 10 -5.42 28.87 2.95
N PRO A 11 -5.00 28.93 1.67
CA PRO A 11 -5.42 29.99 0.75
C PRO A 11 -6.95 30.15 0.73
N THR A 12 -7.42 31.37 0.49
CA THR A 12 -8.83 31.60 0.15
C THR A 12 -9.09 31.23 -1.30
N ASP A 13 -10.34 31.02 -1.71
CA ASP A 13 -10.67 30.63 -3.10
C ASP A 13 -10.12 31.62 -4.14
N ILE A 14 -10.20 32.92 -3.87
CA ILE A 14 -9.64 33.97 -4.72
C ILE A 14 -8.11 33.84 -4.82
N HIS A 15 -7.45 33.49 -3.71
CA HIS A 15 -6.02 33.28 -3.69
C HIS A 15 -5.64 31.97 -4.41
N PHE A 16 -6.46 30.93 -4.33
CA PHE A 16 -6.28 29.69 -5.08
C PHE A 16 -6.39 29.89 -6.59
N GLU A 17 -7.36 30.66 -7.08
CA GLU A 17 -7.46 30.92 -8.53
C GLU A 17 -6.28 31.72 -9.06
N LYS A 18 -5.82 32.70 -8.28
CA LYS A 18 -4.59 33.45 -8.60
C LYS A 18 -3.38 32.52 -8.59
N HIS A 19 -3.24 31.72 -7.53
CA HIS A 19 -2.15 30.76 -7.38
C HIS A 19 -2.12 29.76 -8.54
N TRP A 20 -3.27 29.22 -8.95
CA TRP A 20 -3.38 28.31 -10.08
C TRP A 20 -2.90 28.93 -11.39
N LYS A 21 -3.31 30.18 -11.68
CA LYS A 21 -2.97 30.87 -12.94
C LYS A 21 -1.51 31.27 -13.02
N GLU A 22 -0.90 31.63 -11.90
CA GLU A 22 0.48 32.14 -11.84
C GLU A 22 1.52 31.06 -11.53
N SER A 23 1.09 29.87 -11.09
CA SER A 23 2.01 28.81 -10.69
C SER A 23 2.51 27.97 -11.85
N ILE A 24 3.70 27.43 -11.63
CA ILE A 24 4.23 26.30 -12.38
C ILE A 24 3.83 25.01 -11.66
N PHE A 25 3.44 24.02 -12.43
CA PHE A 25 3.01 22.71 -11.95
C PHE A 25 4.16 21.73 -12.01
N VAL A 26 4.59 21.26 -10.86
CA VAL A 26 5.74 20.37 -10.72
C VAL A 26 5.24 18.95 -10.54
N MET A 27 5.66 18.04 -11.41
CA MET A 27 5.25 16.64 -11.35
C MET A 27 6.24 15.79 -10.56
N ASP A 28 5.70 14.99 -9.65
CA ASP A 28 6.40 13.85 -9.09
C ASP A 28 6.41 12.66 -10.08
N ALA A 29 7.36 11.74 -9.91
CA ALA A 29 7.50 10.55 -10.73
C ALA A 29 6.26 9.64 -10.65
N ASN A 30 5.66 9.53 -9.46
CA ASN A 30 4.52 8.64 -9.24
C ASN A 30 3.27 9.03 -10.07
N VAL A 31 3.09 10.32 -10.33
CA VAL A 31 1.99 10.84 -11.16
C VAL A 31 2.11 10.32 -12.58
N LEU A 32 3.31 10.39 -13.14
CA LEU A 32 3.57 9.92 -14.50
C LEU A 32 3.57 8.39 -14.58
N LEU A 33 4.07 7.69 -13.55
CA LEU A 33 4.02 6.23 -13.50
C LEU A 33 2.59 5.70 -13.45
N ASN A 34 1.65 6.44 -12.86
CA ASN A 34 0.23 6.05 -12.84
C ASN A 34 -0.40 6.01 -14.24
N LEU A 35 0.15 6.72 -15.24
CA LEU A 35 -0.30 6.57 -16.63
C LEU A 35 -0.16 5.14 -17.17
N TYR A 36 0.71 4.30 -16.59
CA TYR A 36 0.80 2.88 -16.97
C TYR A 36 -0.20 1.98 -16.25
N ARG A 37 -0.92 2.52 -15.25
CA ARG A 37 -1.87 1.79 -14.39
C ARG A 37 -3.33 2.12 -14.71
N TYR A 38 -3.55 3.24 -15.41
CA TYR A 38 -4.87 3.73 -15.75
C TYR A 38 -5.42 3.10 -17.04
N SER A 39 -6.74 2.98 -17.09
CA SER A 39 -7.54 2.77 -18.28
C SER A 39 -7.29 3.88 -19.32
N ASP A 40 -7.61 3.61 -20.58
CA ASP A 40 -7.42 4.60 -21.66
C ASP A 40 -8.15 5.93 -21.37
N ALA A 41 -9.40 5.86 -20.89
CA ALA A 41 -10.17 7.04 -20.54
C ALA A 41 -9.52 7.88 -19.43
N THR A 42 -9.02 7.23 -18.37
CA THR A 42 -8.39 7.91 -17.24
C THR A 42 -7.00 8.46 -17.60
N LYS A 43 -6.24 7.75 -18.44
CA LYS A 43 -5.00 8.27 -19.03
C LYS A 43 -5.27 9.54 -19.82
N ASP A 44 -6.27 9.53 -20.69
CA ASP A 44 -6.62 10.68 -21.52
C ASP A 44 -7.05 11.87 -20.67
N GLU A 45 -7.78 11.65 -19.57
CA GLU A 45 -8.15 12.74 -18.65
C GLU A 45 -6.92 13.40 -18.03
N LEU A 46 -5.95 12.61 -17.53
CA LEU A 46 -4.72 13.15 -16.97
C LEU A 46 -3.85 13.84 -18.04
N LYS A 47 -3.74 13.25 -19.24
CA LYS A 47 -3.01 13.84 -20.37
C LYS A 47 -3.60 15.19 -20.77
N ASN A 48 -4.94 15.27 -20.86
CA ASN A 48 -5.66 16.51 -21.17
C ASN A 48 -5.46 17.54 -20.07
N ALA A 49 -5.51 17.14 -18.80
CA ALA A 49 -5.28 18.04 -17.67
C ALA A 49 -3.87 18.63 -17.72
N LEU A 50 -2.84 17.82 -17.94
CA LEU A 50 -1.45 18.28 -18.08
C LEU A 50 -1.26 19.20 -19.29
N THR A 51 -1.87 18.86 -20.43
CA THR A 51 -1.80 19.66 -21.65
C THR A 51 -2.45 21.04 -21.48
N SER A 52 -3.57 21.11 -20.74
CA SER A 52 -4.30 22.35 -20.45
C SER A 52 -3.54 23.36 -19.57
N LEU A 53 -2.39 22.97 -19.02
CA LEU A 53 -1.52 23.88 -18.26
C LEU A 53 -0.68 24.80 -19.17
N ASP A 54 -0.80 24.67 -20.49
CA ASP A 54 -0.20 25.55 -21.50
C ASP A 54 1.31 25.74 -21.30
N GLY A 55 2.01 24.64 -21.03
CA GLY A 55 3.46 24.64 -20.86
C GLY A 55 3.97 25.11 -19.50
N ARG A 56 3.10 25.46 -18.55
CA ARG A 56 3.47 25.77 -17.15
C ARG A 56 3.74 24.52 -16.32
N VAL A 57 4.38 23.52 -16.92
CA VAL A 57 4.74 22.26 -16.28
C VAL A 57 6.25 22.20 -16.08
N PHE A 58 6.68 21.46 -15.07
CA PHE A 58 8.09 21.18 -14.79
C PHE A 58 8.22 19.79 -14.17
N ILE A 59 9.30 19.09 -14.50
CA ILE A 59 9.66 17.85 -13.83
C ILE A 59 11.08 17.95 -13.26
N PRO A 60 11.27 17.75 -11.94
CA PRO A 60 12.61 17.70 -11.36
C PRO A 60 13.42 16.56 -11.98
N HIS A 61 14.72 16.77 -12.19
CA HIS A 61 15.59 15.73 -12.76
C HIS A 61 15.50 14.40 -11.99
N GLN A 62 15.46 14.46 -10.66
CA GLN A 62 15.33 13.26 -9.83
C GLN A 62 14.03 12.52 -10.12
N ALA A 63 12.90 13.23 -10.19
CA ALA A 63 11.60 12.64 -10.52
C ALA A 63 11.58 12.05 -11.95
N ALA A 64 12.17 12.75 -12.92
CA ALA A 64 12.32 12.25 -14.29
C ALA A 64 13.16 10.96 -14.35
N SER A 65 14.29 10.94 -13.62
CA SER A 65 15.14 9.75 -13.51
C SER A 65 14.41 8.57 -12.87
N GLU A 66 13.60 8.82 -11.84
CA GLU A 66 12.79 7.79 -11.18
C GLU A 66 11.70 7.24 -12.09
N PHE A 67 10.99 8.11 -12.81
CA PHE A 67 10.03 7.71 -13.82
C PHE A 67 10.67 6.80 -14.87
N LEU A 68 11.78 7.26 -15.48
CA LEU A 68 12.49 6.51 -16.51
C LEU A 68 12.98 5.16 -15.99
N ARG A 69 13.54 5.10 -14.78
CA ARG A 69 14.04 3.86 -14.19
C ARG A 69 12.92 2.86 -13.89
N ASN A 70 11.76 3.34 -13.45
CA ASN A 70 10.70 2.49 -12.91
C ASN A 70 9.61 2.12 -13.93
N ARG A 71 9.47 2.85 -15.05
CA ARG A 71 8.36 2.63 -16.01
C ARG A 71 8.26 1.19 -16.54
N LEU A 72 9.38 0.55 -16.84
CA LEU A 72 9.41 -0.83 -17.34
C LEU A 72 9.02 -1.83 -16.25
N THR A 73 9.44 -1.57 -15.01
CA THR A 73 9.04 -2.37 -13.84
C THR A 73 7.54 -2.27 -13.60
N VAL A 74 6.99 -1.05 -13.61
CA VAL A 74 5.53 -0.84 -13.44
C VAL A 74 4.76 -1.54 -14.55
N THR A 75 5.21 -1.43 -15.80
CA THR A 75 4.61 -2.14 -16.94
C THR A 75 4.63 -3.66 -16.74
N SER A 76 5.75 -4.21 -16.27
CA SER A 76 5.87 -5.65 -15.98
C SER A 76 4.99 -6.10 -14.82
N GLU A 77 4.89 -5.30 -13.76
CA GLU A 77 4.03 -5.58 -12.61
C GLU A 77 2.55 -5.57 -13.01
N GLN A 78 2.10 -4.57 -13.76
CA GLN A 78 0.74 -4.49 -14.26
C GLN A 78 0.42 -5.69 -15.18
N SER A 79 1.36 -6.11 -16.04
CA SER A 79 1.21 -7.34 -16.84
C SER A 79 1.02 -8.60 -15.98
N LYS A 80 1.70 -8.70 -14.83
CA LYS A 80 1.53 -9.84 -13.90
C LYS A 80 0.16 -9.86 -13.24
N GLU A 81 -0.45 -8.71 -12.96
CA GLU A 81 -1.81 -8.64 -12.42
C GLU A 81 -2.82 -9.24 -13.41
N TYR A 82 -2.70 -8.94 -14.72
CA TYR A 82 -3.51 -9.60 -15.75
C TYR A 82 -3.29 -11.12 -15.78
N ALA A 83 -2.02 -11.57 -15.75
CA ALA A 83 -1.72 -13.00 -15.71
C ALA A 83 -2.33 -13.70 -14.48
N SER A 84 -2.27 -13.04 -13.32
CA SER A 84 -2.84 -13.51 -12.06
C SER A 84 -4.36 -13.63 -12.16
N ALA A 85 -5.04 -12.59 -12.66
CA ALA A 85 -6.48 -12.60 -12.88
C ALA A 85 -6.93 -13.73 -13.83
N ILE A 86 -6.22 -13.90 -14.96
CA ILE A 86 -6.47 -14.99 -15.91
C ILE A 86 -6.32 -16.36 -15.22
N LYS A 87 -5.27 -16.54 -14.42
CA LYS A 87 -5.05 -17.78 -13.67
C LYS A 87 -6.18 -18.03 -12.67
N THR A 88 -6.62 -17.01 -11.93
CA THR A 88 -7.72 -17.12 -10.97
C THR A 88 -9.04 -17.50 -11.63
N ILE A 89 -9.37 -16.91 -12.79
CA ILE A 89 -10.58 -17.27 -13.55
C ILE A 89 -10.50 -18.73 -13.98
N ASN A 90 -9.38 -19.17 -14.55
CA ASN A 90 -9.19 -20.56 -14.97
C ASN A 90 -9.32 -21.55 -13.80
N GLU A 91 -8.76 -21.24 -12.64
CA GLU A 91 -8.90 -22.06 -11.44
C GLU A 91 -10.34 -22.11 -10.91
N LEU A 92 -11.06 -20.99 -10.95
CA LEU A 92 -12.46 -20.90 -10.56
C LEU A 92 -13.34 -21.76 -11.46
N VAL A 93 -13.21 -21.60 -12.78
CA VAL A 93 -13.94 -22.39 -13.78
C VAL A 93 -13.67 -23.88 -13.56
N LYS A 94 -12.41 -24.29 -13.46
CA LYS A 94 -12.04 -25.69 -13.23
C LYS A 94 -12.65 -26.27 -11.94
N LYS A 95 -12.72 -25.49 -10.86
CA LYS A 95 -13.33 -25.93 -9.60
C LYS A 95 -14.84 -26.16 -9.76
N ILE A 96 -15.54 -25.23 -10.42
CA ILE A 96 -17.01 -25.28 -10.58
C ILE A 96 -17.42 -26.35 -11.60
N SER A 97 -16.66 -26.54 -12.68
CA SER A 97 -16.95 -27.55 -13.72
C SER A 97 -16.74 -29.00 -13.27
N SER A 98 -16.29 -29.25 -12.03
CA SER A 98 -16.12 -30.61 -11.50
C SER A 98 -17.49 -31.22 -11.15
N LYS A 99 -18.02 -32.05 -12.07
CA LYS A 99 -19.31 -32.74 -11.89
C LYS A 99 -19.39 -33.59 -10.61
N ASP A 100 -18.26 -34.19 -10.20
CA ASP A 100 -18.18 -35.01 -8.99
C ASP A 100 -18.39 -34.20 -7.69
N ARG A 101 -18.14 -32.89 -7.73
CA ARG A 101 -18.24 -31.99 -6.56
C ARG A 101 -19.53 -31.17 -6.56
N HIS A 102 -20.12 -30.94 -7.73
CA HIS A 102 -21.25 -30.03 -7.90
C HIS A 102 -22.35 -30.63 -8.83
N PRO A 103 -22.97 -31.76 -8.46
CA PRO A 103 -23.90 -32.50 -9.33
C PRO A 103 -25.22 -31.77 -9.63
N PHE A 104 -25.54 -30.70 -8.89
CA PHE A 104 -26.79 -29.95 -9.04
C PHE A 104 -26.67 -28.74 -9.98
N ILE A 105 -25.48 -28.44 -10.50
CA ILE A 105 -25.29 -27.37 -11.49
C ILE A 105 -25.61 -27.93 -12.87
N SER A 106 -26.49 -27.24 -13.61
CA SER A 106 -26.87 -27.69 -14.95
C SER A 106 -25.75 -27.49 -15.98
N ASP A 107 -25.69 -28.36 -16.99
CA ASP A 107 -24.75 -28.24 -18.11
C ASP A 107 -24.90 -26.89 -18.84
N LYS A 108 -26.12 -26.34 -18.90
CA LYS A 108 -26.37 -25.02 -19.46
C LYS A 108 -25.62 -23.91 -18.70
N GLN A 109 -25.71 -23.90 -17.38
CA GLN A 109 -25.02 -22.91 -16.54
C GLN A 109 -23.49 -23.06 -16.62
N LEU A 110 -22.98 -24.30 -16.73
CA LEU A 110 -21.55 -24.53 -16.92
C LEU A 110 -21.06 -23.99 -18.26
N ASN A 111 -21.84 -24.17 -19.34
CA ASN A 111 -21.49 -23.62 -20.65
C ASN A 111 -21.53 -22.09 -20.64
N GLU A 112 -22.56 -21.47 -20.05
CA GLU A 112 -22.64 -20.01 -19.90
C GLU A 112 -21.43 -19.44 -19.12
N LEU A 113 -21.02 -20.12 -18.04
CA LEU A 113 -19.83 -19.76 -17.28
C LEU A 113 -18.55 -19.86 -18.11
N ASN A 114 -18.38 -20.95 -18.88
CA ASN A 114 -17.22 -21.16 -19.73
C ASN A 114 -17.12 -20.09 -20.83
N ASP A 115 -18.24 -19.78 -21.48
CA ASP A 115 -18.30 -18.80 -22.56
C ASP A 115 -17.97 -17.40 -22.04
N LEU A 116 -18.59 -16.98 -20.94
CA LEU A 116 -18.31 -15.69 -20.32
C LEU A 116 -16.86 -15.60 -19.82
N SER A 117 -16.36 -16.66 -19.18
CA SER A 117 -14.98 -16.70 -18.69
C SER A 117 -13.98 -16.60 -19.83
N SER A 118 -14.25 -17.25 -20.96
CA SER A 118 -13.39 -17.19 -22.16
C SER A 118 -13.35 -15.79 -22.75
N GLN A 119 -14.50 -15.10 -22.85
CA GLN A 119 -14.57 -13.71 -23.30
C GLN A 119 -13.79 -12.76 -22.38
N ILE A 120 -13.91 -12.93 -21.06
CA ILE A 120 -13.15 -12.13 -20.10
C ILE A 120 -11.64 -12.42 -20.22
N ILE A 121 -11.24 -13.69 -20.33
CA ILE A 121 -9.84 -14.07 -20.50
C ILE A 121 -9.26 -13.49 -21.80
N GLU A 122 -10.01 -13.50 -22.90
CA GLU A 122 -9.60 -12.89 -24.16
C GLU A 122 -9.34 -11.39 -23.99
N SER A 123 -10.28 -10.65 -23.40
CA SER A 123 -10.11 -9.21 -23.12
C SER A 123 -8.91 -8.92 -22.21
N LEU A 124 -8.69 -9.73 -21.17
CA LEU A 124 -7.52 -9.59 -20.29
C LEU A 124 -6.20 -9.85 -21.03
N ASN A 125 -6.15 -10.84 -21.92
CA ASN A 125 -4.97 -11.11 -22.74
C ASN A 125 -4.70 -9.98 -23.73
N GLU A 126 -5.74 -9.43 -24.38
CA GLU A 126 -5.60 -8.28 -25.26
C GLU A 126 -4.99 -7.08 -24.54
N GLN A 127 -5.51 -6.75 -23.35
CA GLN A 127 -4.99 -5.67 -22.52
C GLN A 127 -3.57 -5.92 -22.02
N GLN A 128 -3.27 -7.16 -21.60
CA GLN A 128 -1.92 -7.55 -21.20
C GLN A 128 -0.93 -7.38 -22.37
N ASN A 129 -1.30 -7.81 -23.58
CA ASN A 129 -0.48 -7.67 -24.76
C ASN A 129 -0.30 -6.20 -25.16
N ALA A 130 -1.37 -5.40 -25.10
CA ALA A 130 -1.30 -3.96 -25.36
C ALA A 130 -0.34 -3.25 -24.40
N LEU A 131 -0.33 -3.65 -23.13
CA LEU A 131 0.60 -3.15 -22.13
C LEU A 131 2.05 -3.62 -22.39
N LEU A 132 2.26 -4.90 -22.71
CA LEU A 132 3.60 -5.43 -23.03
C LEU A 132 4.18 -4.82 -24.32
N ASN A 133 3.33 -4.48 -25.29
CA ASN A 133 3.76 -3.75 -26.49
C ASN A 133 4.38 -2.39 -26.16
N LYS A 134 4.01 -1.79 -25.02
CA LYS A 134 4.63 -0.54 -24.53
C LYS A 134 6.09 -0.68 -24.15
N LEU A 135 6.61 -1.91 -23.99
CA LEU A 135 8.05 -2.13 -23.81
C LEU A 135 8.86 -1.81 -25.08
N SER A 136 8.22 -1.83 -26.25
CA SER A 136 8.85 -1.54 -27.54
C SER A 136 8.31 -0.27 -28.20
N ASN A 137 7.05 0.09 -27.97
CA ASN A 137 6.40 1.30 -28.50
C ASN A 137 5.63 2.02 -27.39
N ASP A 138 6.31 2.96 -26.72
CA ASP A 138 5.85 3.58 -25.48
C ASP A 138 5.21 4.96 -25.71
N GLU A 139 3.93 4.97 -26.10
CA GLU A 139 3.16 6.20 -26.30
C GLU A 139 3.05 7.11 -25.05
N ILE A 140 3.30 6.56 -23.85
CA ILE A 140 3.30 7.33 -22.60
C ILE A 140 4.62 8.06 -22.48
N LEU A 141 5.73 7.39 -22.78
CA LEU A 141 7.04 8.03 -22.82
C LEU A 141 7.09 9.15 -23.86
N ASP A 142 6.57 8.92 -25.06
CA ASP A 142 6.51 9.94 -26.13
C ASP A 142 5.70 11.17 -25.69
N PHE A 143 4.57 10.94 -25.01
CA PHE A 143 3.77 12.01 -24.44
C PHE A 143 4.53 12.80 -23.36
N VAL A 144 5.19 12.10 -22.43
CA VAL A 144 5.98 12.73 -21.36
C VAL A 144 7.13 13.55 -21.96
N GLU A 145 7.85 13.01 -22.94
CA GLU A 145 8.91 13.73 -23.65
C GLU A 145 8.37 15.03 -24.27
N THR A 146 7.25 14.95 -24.98
CA THR A 146 6.62 16.11 -25.64
C THR A 146 6.18 17.18 -24.61
N VAL A 147 5.50 16.78 -23.54
CA VAL A 147 4.97 17.72 -22.55
C VAL A 147 6.08 18.44 -21.78
N PHE A 148 7.15 17.71 -21.43
CA PHE A 148 8.26 18.20 -20.63
C PHE A 148 9.49 18.62 -21.44
N GLU A 149 9.37 18.73 -22.76
CA GLU A 149 10.45 19.23 -23.61
C GLU A 149 10.91 20.62 -23.13
N GLY A 150 12.21 20.74 -22.81
CA GLY A 150 12.81 21.96 -22.26
C GLY A 150 12.37 22.32 -20.83
N LYS A 151 11.59 21.48 -20.15
CA LYS A 151 10.99 21.71 -18.82
C LYS A 151 11.39 20.63 -17.81
N THR A 152 12.51 19.96 -18.07
CA THR A 152 13.11 19.00 -17.13
C THR A 152 14.26 19.68 -16.40
N GLY A 153 14.34 19.48 -15.07
CA GLY A 153 15.43 20.01 -14.27
C GLY A 153 16.80 19.47 -14.69
N THR A 154 17.86 20.19 -14.34
CA THR A 154 19.23 19.71 -14.52
C THR A 154 19.66 18.83 -13.34
N PRO A 155 20.50 17.80 -13.56
CA PRO A 155 21.09 17.05 -12.45
C PRO A 155 21.92 17.97 -11.57
N PHE A 156 21.93 17.71 -10.26
CA PHE A 156 22.93 18.30 -9.39
C PHE A 156 24.28 17.64 -9.64
N ASP A 157 25.34 18.45 -9.60
CA ASP A 157 26.70 17.91 -9.63
C ASP A 157 26.99 17.11 -8.36
N LYS A 158 28.08 16.33 -8.42
CA LYS A 158 28.48 15.44 -7.33
C LYS A 158 28.72 16.18 -6.01
N GLY A 159 29.36 17.36 -6.04
CA GLY A 159 29.66 18.11 -4.83
C GLY A 159 28.39 18.58 -4.13
N LYS A 160 27.45 19.11 -4.91
CA LYS A 160 26.14 19.51 -4.42
C LYS A 160 25.32 18.32 -3.88
N LEU A 161 25.39 17.16 -4.53
CA LEU A 161 24.75 15.94 -4.02
C LEU A 161 25.35 15.48 -2.70
N ASP A 162 26.68 15.54 -2.55
CA ASP A 162 27.36 15.19 -1.30
C ASP A 162 26.94 16.13 -0.15
N ASP A 163 26.80 17.43 -0.43
CA ASP A 163 26.29 18.42 0.53
C ASP A 163 24.84 18.14 0.92
N ILE A 164 23.98 17.83 -0.06
CA ILE A 164 22.55 17.47 0.18
C ILE A 164 22.45 16.21 1.02
N ILE A 165 23.30 15.22 0.81
CA ILE A 165 23.33 13.99 1.61
C ILE A 165 23.70 14.31 3.07
N ALA A 166 24.72 15.15 3.28
CA ALA A 166 25.17 15.52 4.61
C ALA A 166 24.12 16.34 5.37
N ASP A 167 23.49 17.31 4.72
CA ASP A 167 22.38 18.08 5.30
C ASP A 167 21.13 17.23 5.50
N GLY A 168 20.80 16.40 4.50
CA GLY A 168 19.66 15.49 4.53
C GLY A 168 19.70 14.51 5.70
N ALA A 169 20.89 14.02 6.08
CA ALA A 169 21.05 13.19 7.28
C ALA A 169 20.58 13.93 8.55
N LYS A 170 20.96 15.20 8.72
CA LYS A 170 20.54 16.03 9.86
C LYS A 170 19.05 16.35 9.79
N ARG A 171 18.53 16.70 8.60
CA ARG A 171 17.10 16.96 8.39
C ARG A 171 16.26 15.74 8.78
N TYR A 172 16.67 14.54 8.35
CA TYR A 172 15.91 13.32 8.61
C TYR A 172 15.95 12.92 10.09
N GLU A 173 17.10 13.06 10.75
CA GLU A 173 17.22 12.86 12.20
C GLU A 173 16.30 13.80 12.99
N ALA A 174 16.23 15.06 12.57
CA ALA A 174 15.34 16.07 13.14
C ALA A 174 13.88 15.98 12.65
N LYS A 175 13.54 15.00 11.80
CA LYS A 175 12.21 14.83 11.16
C LYS A 175 11.72 16.09 10.43
N ILE A 176 12.65 16.81 9.80
CA ILE A 176 12.35 17.97 8.97
C ILE A 176 11.92 17.46 7.57
N PRO A 177 10.74 17.83 7.08
CA PRO A 177 10.23 17.37 5.79
C PRO A 177 10.96 18.02 4.59
N PRO A 178 10.81 17.46 3.37
CA PRO A 178 10.23 16.15 3.07
C PRO A 178 11.29 15.03 3.08
N GLY A 179 10.85 13.78 3.05
CA GLY A 179 11.68 12.60 2.79
C GLY A 179 12.16 11.83 4.02
N TYR A 180 11.97 12.34 5.25
CA TYR A 180 12.44 11.66 6.46
C TYR A 180 11.78 10.29 6.67
N LYS A 181 10.61 10.02 6.05
CA LYS A 181 9.99 8.70 6.08
C LYS A 181 10.77 7.63 5.32
N ASP A 182 11.64 8.05 4.42
CA ASP A 182 12.49 7.18 3.61
C ASP A 182 13.88 6.94 4.22
N ALA A 183 14.14 7.45 5.44
CA ALA A 183 15.41 7.28 6.15
C ALA A 183 15.84 5.82 6.33
N ASN A 184 14.88 4.88 6.36
CA ASN A 184 15.11 3.45 6.52
C ASN A 184 15.30 2.68 5.19
N LYS A 185 15.25 3.34 4.02
CA LYS A 185 15.49 2.66 2.74
C LYS A 185 16.98 2.27 2.66
N ASP A 186 17.25 0.96 2.62
CA ASP A 186 18.62 0.44 2.48
C ASP A 186 19.30 1.01 1.23
N SER A 187 20.43 1.67 1.45
CA SER A 187 21.23 2.30 0.39
C SER A 187 22.49 1.48 0.10
N THR A 188 22.34 0.18 -0.17
CA THR A 188 23.50 -0.69 -0.44
C THR A 188 24.21 -0.34 -1.76
N ASP A 189 23.50 0.23 -2.75
CA ASP A 189 24.08 0.52 -4.08
C ASP A 189 24.08 1.99 -4.49
N ILE A 190 23.19 2.84 -3.95
CA ILE A 190 23.06 4.26 -4.34
C ILE A 190 22.75 5.13 -3.10
N PRO A 191 23.73 5.86 -2.54
CA PRO A 191 23.54 6.72 -1.35
C PRO A 191 22.47 7.79 -1.49
N THR A 192 22.23 8.29 -2.71
CA THR A 192 21.21 9.33 -2.99
C THR A 192 19.78 8.79 -2.94
N ARG A 193 19.56 7.47 -3.00
CA ARG A 193 18.21 6.89 -3.14
C ARG A 193 17.30 7.21 -1.95
N LYS A 194 17.82 7.22 -0.72
CA LYS A 194 17.05 7.61 0.47
C LYS A 194 16.75 9.12 0.53
N TYR A 195 17.49 9.94 -0.23
CA TYR A 195 17.32 11.39 -0.30
C TYR A 195 16.57 11.83 -1.56
N GLY A 196 15.92 10.90 -2.28
CA GLY A 196 15.18 11.22 -3.51
C GLY A 196 14.17 12.34 -3.32
N ASP A 197 13.27 12.20 -2.34
CA ASP A 197 12.26 13.20 -1.98
C ASP A 197 12.89 14.57 -1.66
N LEU A 198 14.00 14.59 -0.91
CA LEU A 198 14.73 15.82 -0.60
C LEU A 198 15.35 16.45 -1.85
N ILE A 199 15.93 15.67 -2.74
CA ILE A 199 16.51 16.17 -4.00
C ILE A 199 15.42 16.75 -4.89
N VAL A 200 14.27 16.08 -5.02
CA VAL A 200 13.07 16.57 -5.73
C VAL A 200 12.63 17.92 -5.17
N TRP A 201 12.56 18.04 -3.84
CA TRP A 201 12.21 19.28 -3.16
C TRP A 201 13.19 20.42 -3.44
N LEU A 202 14.49 20.17 -3.32
CA LEU A 202 15.52 21.18 -3.57
C LEU A 202 15.56 21.62 -5.04
N GLN A 203 15.38 20.70 -5.99
CA GLN A 203 15.26 21.04 -7.41
C GLN A 203 14.02 21.90 -7.69
N THR A 204 12.92 21.62 -6.99
CA THR A 204 11.69 22.43 -7.07
C THR A 204 11.93 23.86 -6.56
N LEU A 205 12.61 24.01 -5.42
CA LEU A 205 12.97 25.31 -4.85
C LEU A 205 13.88 26.11 -5.79
N GLU A 206 14.89 25.48 -6.38
CA GLU A 206 15.80 26.15 -7.30
C GLU A 206 15.11 26.61 -8.57
N TYR A 207 14.26 25.77 -9.14
CA TYR A 207 13.49 26.13 -10.33
C TYR A 207 12.52 27.29 -10.04
N ALA A 208 11.86 27.27 -8.88
CA ALA A 208 11.00 28.37 -8.43
C ALA A 208 11.77 29.69 -8.27
N LYS A 209 12.99 29.65 -7.70
CA LYS A 209 13.88 30.81 -7.60
C LYS A 209 14.28 31.33 -8.97
N GLU A 210 14.67 30.44 -9.89
CA GLU A 210 15.09 30.79 -11.24
C GLU A 210 13.96 31.45 -12.04
N LYS A 211 12.75 30.86 -12.00
CA LYS A 211 11.59 31.38 -12.73
C LYS A 211 10.86 32.50 -12.00
N ASN A 212 11.19 32.73 -10.72
CA ASN A 212 10.51 33.70 -9.86
C ASN A 212 8.99 33.45 -9.82
N SER A 213 8.59 32.19 -9.70
CA SER A 213 7.19 31.73 -9.81
C SER A 213 6.74 30.92 -8.59
N SER A 214 5.45 31.01 -8.31
CA SER A 214 4.78 30.10 -7.36
C SER A 214 4.71 28.69 -7.93
N ILE A 215 4.55 27.70 -7.05
CA ILE A 215 4.57 26.29 -7.42
C ILE A 215 3.33 25.58 -6.89
N VAL A 216 2.75 24.74 -7.75
CA VAL A 216 1.82 23.68 -7.38
C VAL A 216 2.52 22.34 -7.62
N PHE A 217 2.80 21.59 -6.56
CA PHE A 217 3.43 20.29 -6.67
C PHE A 217 2.39 19.17 -6.69
N ILE A 218 2.43 18.30 -7.69
CA ILE A 218 1.46 17.21 -7.84
C ILE A 218 2.14 15.90 -7.46
N THR A 219 1.55 15.20 -6.48
CA THR A 219 2.01 13.89 -6.04
C THR A 219 0.87 13.11 -5.41
N ASP A 220 0.83 11.80 -5.65
CA ASP A 220 -0.01 10.88 -4.88
C ASP A 220 0.72 10.24 -3.69
N ASP A 221 1.96 10.69 -3.40
CA ASP A 221 2.67 10.27 -2.20
C ASP A 221 2.02 10.93 -0.97
N LYS A 222 1.18 10.17 -0.26
CA LYS A 222 0.44 10.59 0.93
C LYS A 222 1.20 10.32 2.23
N LYS A 223 2.54 10.33 2.22
CA LYS A 223 3.33 10.24 3.46
C LYS A 223 3.16 11.51 4.33
N GLU A 224 3.30 11.33 5.64
CA GLU A 224 3.12 12.41 6.64
C GLU A 224 4.21 13.50 6.61
N ASP A 225 5.33 13.23 5.93
CA ASP A 225 6.42 14.19 5.70
C ASP A 225 6.15 15.09 4.50
N TRP A 226 5.10 14.82 3.73
CA TRP A 226 4.61 15.69 2.67
C TRP A 226 3.29 16.37 3.05
N TRP A 227 2.40 15.63 3.71
CA TRP A 227 1.05 16.07 4.02
C TRP A 227 0.80 16.23 5.52
N LEU A 228 0.04 17.27 5.87
CA LEU A 228 -0.57 17.40 7.18
C LEU A 228 -1.88 16.60 7.21
N GLU A 229 -1.90 15.52 8.00
CA GLU A 229 -3.08 14.71 8.23
C GLU A 229 -3.57 14.83 9.67
N GLN A 230 -4.90 14.87 9.86
CA GLN A 230 -5.52 14.83 11.18
C GLN A 230 -6.76 13.94 11.16
N SER A 231 -6.84 12.98 12.09
CA SER A 231 -7.97 12.05 12.21
C SER A 231 -8.32 11.34 10.89
N GLY A 232 -7.29 10.96 10.12
CA GLY A 232 -7.45 10.31 8.82
C GLY A 232 -7.89 11.22 7.67
N ARG A 233 -7.88 12.54 7.85
CA ARG A 233 -8.17 13.53 6.80
C ARG A 233 -6.92 14.32 6.44
N THR A 234 -6.60 14.39 5.16
CA THR A 234 -5.57 15.28 4.62
C THR A 234 -6.06 16.71 4.64
N ILE A 235 -5.36 17.59 5.38
CA ILE A 235 -5.69 19.02 5.50
C ILE A 235 -5.02 19.81 4.37
N GLY A 236 -3.76 19.50 4.05
CA GLY A 236 -2.98 20.19 3.04
C GLY A 236 -1.49 19.86 3.15
N PRO A 237 -0.61 20.61 2.44
CA PRO A 237 0.83 20.48 2.59
C PRO A 237 1.27 20.67 4.04
N ARG A 238 2.41 20.08 4.42
CA ARG A 238 3.04 20.38 5.71
C ARG A 238 3.35 21.88 5.84
N PRO A 239 3.00 22.52 6.97
CA PRO A 239 3.30 23.94 7.20
C PRO A 239 4.79 24.26 7.01
N GLU A 240 5.68 23.35 7.40
CA GLU A 240 7.13 23.50 7.26
C GLU A 240 7.58 23.62 5.80
N LEU A 241 6.93 22.89 4.88
CA LEU A 241 7.21 22.97 3.44
C LEU A 241 6.78 24.32 2.87
N ILE A 242 5.59 24.80 3.24
CA ILE A 242 5.08 26.10 2.81
C ILE A 242 5.99 27.22 3.34
N GLU A 243 6.35 27.17 4.62
CA GLU A 243 7.21 28.18 5.26
C GLU A 243 8.63 28.17 4.70
N GLU A 244 9.23 27.00 4.46
CA GLU A 244 10.51 26.89 3.79
C GLU A 244 10.45 27.47 2.38
N PHE A 245 9.44 27.09 1.60
CA PHE A 245 9.30 27.58 0.23
C PHE A 245 9.15 29.10 0.18
N ILE A 246 8.27 29.68 1.00
CA ILE A 246 8.08 31.13 1.07
C ILE A 246 9.37 31.82 1.55
N ARG A 247 10.06 31.26 2.55
CA ARG A 247 11.31 31.84 3.07
C ARG A 247 12.37 31.92 1.97
N GLU A 248 12.53 30.85 1.22
CA GLU A 248 13.56 30.67 0.20
C GLU A 248 13.25 31.40 -1.12
N THR A 249 12.00 31.39 -1.56
CA THR A 249 11.62 31.87 -2.90
C THR A 249 10.87 33.19 -2.89
N LYS A 250 10.28 33.58 -1.75
CA LYS A 250 9.29 34.67 -1.63
C LYS A 250 8.04 34.46 -2.51
N LYS A 251 7.74 33.21 -2.85
CA LYS A 251 6.59 32.78 -3.67
C LYS A 251 5.73 31.79 -2.91
N ASP A 252 4.54 31.53 -3.44
CA ASP A 252 3.54 30.68 -2.81
C ASP A 252 3.71 29.22 -3.25
N PHE A 253 3.44 28.30 -2.33
CA PHE A 253 3.52 26.85 -2.56
C PHE A 253 2.21 26.17 -2.20
N TRP A 254 1.80 25.22 -3.04
CA TRP A 254 0.69 24.33 -2.74
C TRP A 254 0.94 22.93 -3.31
N MET A 255 0.11 21.96 -2.88
CA MET A 255 0.17 20.59 -3.38
C MET A 255 -1.21 20.05 -3.73
N TYR A 256 -1.26 19.18 -4.73
CA TYR A 256 -2.45 18.39 -5.06
C TYR A 256 -2.10 16.92 -5.23
N THR A 257 -3.02 16.05 -4.81
CA THR A 257 -3.10 14.68 -5.33
C THR A 257 -3.56 14.72 -6.79
N VAL A 258 -3.36 13.65 -7.54
CA VAL A 258 -3.81 13.56 -8.94
C VAL A 258 -5.32 13.74 -9.02
N SER A 259 -6.07 13.13 -8.10
CA SER A 259 -7.52 13.29 -8.02
C SER A 259 -7.93 14.76 -7.81
N LYS A 260 -7.28 15.47 -6.89
CA LYS A 260 -7.62 16.87 -6.61
C LYS A 260 -7.20 17.78 -7.76
N PHE A 261 -6.07 17.50 -8.39
CA PHE A 261 -5.61 18.22 -9.58
C PHE A 261 -6.61 18.12 -10.74
N ILE A 262 -7.10 16.91 -11.05
CA ILE A 262 -8.11 16.71 -12.10
C ILE A 262 -9.41 17.43 -11.75
N GLN A 263 -9.84 17.38 -10.48
CA GLN A 263 -11.01 18.14 -10.02
C GLN A 263 -10.86 19.65 -10.22
N GLU A 264 -9.74 20.24 -9.82
CA GLU A 264 -9.51 21.67 -9.99
C GLU A 264 -9.38 22.06 -11.47
N THR A 265 -8.74 21.21 -12.29
CA THR A 265 -8.64 21.44 -13.73
C THR A 265 -10.01 21.44 -14.39
N ALA A 266 -10.87 20.46 -14.07
CA ALA A 266 -12.23 20.41 -14.58
C ALA A 266 -13.09 21.57 -14.09
N ARG A 267 -12.96 21.97 -12.82
CA ARG A 267 -13.64 23.15 -12.27
C ARG A 267 -13.28 24.42 -13.04
N ILE A 268 -11.99 24.63 -13.31
CA ILE A 268 -11.49 25.83 -14.00
C ILE A 268 -11.89 25.82 -15.47
N ASN A 269 -11.85 24.65 -16.12
CA ASN A 269 -12.23 24.48 -17.52
C ASN A 269 -13.75 24.32 -17.72
N GLN A 270 -14.55 24.39 -16.64
CA GLN A 270 -16.00 24.22 -16.64
C GLN A 270 -16.44 22.91 -17.31
N LYS A 271 -15.68 21.83 -17.07
CA LYS A 271 -15.92 20.49 -17.60
C LYS A 271 -16.57 19.60 -16.54
N GLU A 272 -17.52 18.77 -16.94
CA GLU A 272 -18.06 17.73 -16.08
C GLU A 272 -17.05 16.58 -15.90
N LEU A 273 -16.92 16.11 -14.67
CA LEU A 273 -16.07 14.96 -14.35
C LEU A 273 -16.87 13.67 -14.43
N ASN A 274 -16.28 12.65 -15.07
CA ASN A 274 -16.82 11.30 -15.00
C ASN A 274 -16.51 10.69 -13.62
N PRO A 275 -17.51 10.30 -12.82
CA PRO A 275 -17.30 9.67 -11.52
C PRO A 275 -16.44 8.40 -11.60
N ASP A 276 -16.58 7.61 -12.66
CA ASP A 276 -15.85 6.35 -12.81
C ASP A 276 -14.33 6.58 -12.96
N ILE A 277 -13.95 7.65 -13.68
CA ILE A 277 -12.55 8.08 -13.82
C ILE A 277 -12.01 8.52 -12.45
N MET A 278 -12.79 9.28 -11.68
CA MET A 278 -12.39 9.74 -10.35
C MET A 278 -12.19 8.59 -9.38
N ASP A 279 -13.09 7.61 -9.40
CA ASP A 279 -13.00 6.40 -8.58
C ASP A 279 -11.76 5.57 -8.95
N GLU A 280 -11.45 5.45 -10.23
CA GLU A 280 -10.24 4.76 -10.69
C GLU A 280 -8.97 5.45 -10.18
N ILE A 281 -8.88 6.79 -10.33
CA ILE A 281 -7.72 7.57 -9.85
C ILE A 281 -7.50 7.37 -8.35
N ILE A 282 -8.59 7.42 -7.56
CA ILE A 282 -8.52 7.22 -6.11
C ILE A 282 -8.05 5.81 -5.78
N LYS A 283 -8.61 4.77 -6.43
CA LYS A 283 -8.23 3.37 -6.22
C LYS A 283 -6.76 3.12 -6.54
N VAL A 284 -6.26 3.61 -7.67
CA VAL A 284 -4.84 3.46 -8.04
C VAL A 284 -3.93 4.18 -7.03
N SER A 285 -4.31 5.37 -6.57
CA SER A 285 -3.58 6.09 -5.51
C SER A 285 -3.52 5.28 -4.20
N GLU A 286 -4.60 4.60 -3.82
CA GLU A 286 -4.65 3.77 -2.62
C GLU A 286 -3.83 2.48 -2.77
N MET A 287 -3.97 1.77 -3.89
CA MET A 287 -3.21 0.55 -4.17
C MET A 287 -1.70 0.80 -4.16
N THR A 288 -1.26 1.91 -4.75
CA THR A 288 0.16 2.27 -4.79
C THR A 288 0.73 2.65 -3.43
N LYS A 289 -0.09 3.21 -2.53
CA LYS A 289 0.27 3.43 -1.12
C LYS A 289 0.51 2.11 -0.41
N GLU A 290 -0.36 1.12 -0.60
CA GLU A 290 -0.21 -0.21 -0.01
C GLU A 290 1.04 -0.93 -0.53
N THR A 291 1.29 -0.87 -1.84
CA THR A 291 2.50 -1.44 -2.45
C THR A 291 3.77 -0.74 -1.98
N ASN A 292 3.81 0.60 -1.91
CA ASN A 292 4.98 1.33 -1.44
C ASN A 292 5.26 1.08 0.06
N ASN A 293 4.21 0.93 0.86
CA ASN A 293 4.34 0.49 2.24
C ASN A 293 4.87 -0.95 2.29
N ALA A 294 4.40 -1.87 1.45
CA ALA A 294 4.90 -3.25 1.39
C ALA A 294 6.36 -3.36 0.90
N VAL A 295 6.78 -2.52 -0.06
CA VAL A 295 8.15 -2.47 -0.62
C VAL A 295 9.15 -1.85 0.37
N SER A 296 8.75 -0.84 1.16
CA SER A 296 9.55 -0.35 2.29
C SER A 296 9.71 -1.37 3.44
N HIS A 297 8.95 -2.48 3.40
CA HIS A 297 9.05 -3.59 4.35
C HIS A 297 9.78 -4.83 3.77
N HIS A 298 10.29 -4.79 2.54
CA HIS A 298 10.91 -5.98 1.91
C HIS A 298 12.38 -6.25 2.28
N ASN A 299 13.03 -5.41 3.10
CA ASN A 299 14.41 -5.66 3.55
C ASN A 299 14.65 -5.58 5.08
N LYS A 300 13.62 -5.52 5.91
CA LYS A 300 13.79 -5.86 7.34
C LYS A 300 13.47 -7.33 7.53
N LYS A 301 14.33 -8.03 8.29
CA LYS A 301 14.00 -9.28 8.98
C LYS A 301 12.52 -9.26 9.38
N PRO A 302 11.79 -10.38 9.23
CA PRO A 302 10.34 -10.42 9.38
C PRO A 302 9.94 -9.55 10.56
N ILE A 303 9.03 -8.59 10.32
CA ILE A 303 8.36 -7.86 11.41
C ILE A 303 7.93 -8.96 12.36
N SER A 304 8.57 -9.05 13.53
CA SER A 304 8.19 -10.06 14.50
C SER A 304 6.70 -9.85 14.73
N PRO A 305 5.85 -10.84 14.42
CA PRO A 305 4.43 -10.64 14.57
C PRO A 305 4.17 -10.18 16.00
N SER A 306 3.26 -9.21 16.18
CA SER A 306 2.93 -8.70 17.53
C SER A 306 2.47 -9.79 18.49
N ILE A 307 2.14 -10.96 17.92
CA ILE A 307 1.81 -12.22 18.58
C ILE A 307 2.73 -13.28 17.98
N LEU A 308 3.62 -13.86 18.77
CA LEU A 308 4.35 -15.07 18.40
C LEU A 308 3.64 -16.28 18.99
N VAL A 309 3.63 -17.39 18.25
CA VAL A 309 3.02 -18.64 18.70
C VAL A 309 4.05 -19.75 18.56
N SER A 310 4.38 -20.40 19.67
CA SER A 310 5.15 -21.64 19.69
C SER A 310 4.28 -22.77 20.22
N GLN A 311 4.57 -23.99 19.77
CA GLN A 311 3.84 -25.18 20.17
C GLN A 311 4.83 -26.31 20.40
N GLU A 312 4.75 -26.94 21.55
CA GLU A 312 5.49 -28.13 21.91
C GLU A 312 4.52 -29.30 22.05
N ILE A 313 4.72 -30.34 21.24
CA ILE A 313 3.86 -31.53 21.24
C ILE A 313 4.48 -32.55 22.20
N SER A 314 3.71 -33.00 23.19
CA SER A 314 4.13 -34.00 24.16
C SER A 314 3.76 -35.42 23.72
N MET A 315 2.58 -35.61 23.14
CA MET A 315 2.11 -36.89 22.60
C MET A 315 1.29 -36.62 21.33
N ALA A 316 1.54 -37.38 20.28
CA ALA A 316 0.77 -37.26 19.05
C ALA A 316 0.73 -38.56 18.25
N ASP A 317 -0.49 -39.00 17.94
CA ASP A 317 -0.82 -40.04 16.98
C ASP A 317 -2.05 -39.62 16.15
N GLU A 318 -2.70 -40.56 15.47
CA GLU A 318 -3.84 -40.28 14.60
C GLU A 318 -5.13 -39.96 15.38
N ASN A 319 -5.20 -40.28 16.68
CA ASN A 319 -6.39 -40.15 17.52
C ASN A 319 -6.20 -39.16 18.68
N GLU A 320 -4.98 -38.90 19.13
CA GLU A 320 -4.69 -37.96 20.22
C GLU A 320 -3.55 -36.99 19.86
N ASN A 321 -3.68 -35.73 20.26
CA ASN A 321 -2.62 -34.73 20.20
C ASN A 321 -2.62 -33.87 21.47
N THR A 322 -1.55 -33.94 22.26
CA THR A 322 -1.40 -33.18 23.51
C THR A 322 -0.10 -32.41 23.53
N GLY A 323 -0.09 -31.28 24.24
CA GLY A 323 1.10 -30.46 24.35
C GLY A 323 0.85 -29.11 25.01
N ILE A 324 1.80 -28.21 24.77
CA ILE A 324 1.78 -26.82 25.22
C ILE A 324 1.75 -25.91 23.99
N ILE A 325 0.95 -24.85 24.06
CA ILE A 325 0.99 -23.73 23.12
C ILE A 325 1.28 -22.45 23.89
N VAL A 326 2.29 -21.71 23.47
CA VAL A 326 2.66 -20.42 24.05
C VAL A 326 2.27 -19.32 23.08
N VAL A 327 1.50 -18.35 23.57
CA VAL A 327 1.11 -17.14 22.83
C VAL A 327 1.85 -15.96 23.45
N THR A 328 2.91 -15.51 22.80
CA THR A 328 3.76 -14.41 23.28
C THR A 328 3.29 -13.09 22.68
N LEU A 329 3.00 -12.11 23.53
CA LEU A 329 2.64 -10.75 23.10
C LEU A 329 3.84 -9.81 23.20
N GLU A 330 4.29 -9.30 22.05
CA GLU A 330 5.43 -8.37 21.95
C GLU A 330 5.04 -6.91 22.27
N ARG A 331 3.74 -6.61 22.31
CA ARG A 331 3.20 -5.31 22.73
C ARG A 331 1.82 -5.47 23.38
N PRO A 332 1.38 -4.53 24.24
CA PRO A 332 0.04 -4.58 24.83
C PRO A 332 -1.05 -4.55 23.75
N MET A 333 -2.07 -5.39 23.91
CA MET A 333 -3.20 -5.43 22.98
C MET A 333 -4.47 -5.99 23.63
N ARG A 334 -5.64 -5.61 23.12
CA ARG A 334 -6.93 -6.00 23.71
C ARG A 334 -7.36 -7.44 23.39
N TYR A 335 -6.94 -7.95 22.25
CA TYR A 335 -7.28 -9.28 21.72
C TYR A 335 -6.04 -9.94 21.15
N ALA A 336 -5.86 -11.23 21.40
CA ALA A 336 -4.82 -12.03 20.77
C ALA A 336 -5.36 -13.40 20.37
N THR A 337 -4.73 -14.05 19.39
CA THR A 337 -5.10 -15.42 18.98
C THR A 337 -3.84 -16.22 18.68
N GLY A 338 -3.73 -17.37 19.33
CA GLY A 338 -2.73 -18.39 19.01
C GLY A 338 -3.35 -19.53 18.23
N SER A 339 -2.67 -20.01 17.19
CA SER A 339 -3.12 -21.15 16.39
C SER A 339 -2.15 -22.32 16.54
N GLY A 340 -2.63 -23.44 17.04
CA GLY A 340 -1.90 -24.70 17.11
C GLY A 340 -2.23 -25.63 15.94
N LYS A 341 -1.34 -26.56 15.63
CA LYS A 341 -1.52 -27.57 14.58
C LYS A 341 -1.46 -28.97 15.15
N PHE A 342 -2.30 -29.86 14.66
CA PHE A 342 -2.18 -31.28 14.94
C PHE A 342 -1.19 -31.91 13.96
N ARG A 343 -0.13 -32.52 14.50
CA ARG A 343 0.93 -33.19 13.73
C ARG A 343 1.29 -34.51 14.43
N PRO A 344 1.02 -35.69 13.82
CA PRO A 344 0.30 -35.89 12.55
C PRO A 344 -1.14 -35.34 12.58
N GLN A 345 -1.75 -35.20 11.40
CA GLN A 345 -3.15 -34.77 11.29
C GLN A 345 -4.05 -35.84 11.92
N LEU A 346 -5.03 -35.42 12.72
CA LEU A 346 -5.97 -36.34 13.37
C LEU A 346 -6.95 -36.93 12.36
N CYS A 347 -7.46 -38.13 12.64
CA CYS A 347 -8.37 -38.86 11.76
C CYS A 347 -9.74 -38.18 11.63
N ASN A 348 -10.24 -37.54 12.70
CA ASN A 348 -11.49 -36.77 12.71
C ASN A 348 -11.35 -35.45 13.50
N VAL A 349 -12.38 -34.61 13.51
CA VAL A 349 -12.42 -33.39 14.34
C VAL A 349 -12.43 -33.82 15.81
N PRO A 350 -11.39 -33.48 16.60
CA PRO A 350 -11.29 -33.92 17.98
C PRO A 350 -12.22 -33.14 18.91
N ASP A 351 -12.50 -33.70 20.08
CA ASP A 351 -12.84 -32.90 21.25
C ASP A 351 -11.55 -32.26 21.80
N LEU A 352 -11.58 -30.94 22.01
CA LEU A 352 -10.42 -30.15 22.37
C LEU A 352 -10.64 -29.50 23.73
N GLU A 353 -9.75 -29.79 24.67
CA GLU A 353 -9.66 -29.08 25.95
C GLU A 353 -8.38 -28.22 25.97
N VAL A 354 -8.51 -26.95 26.39
CA VAL A 354 -7.36 -26.04 26.59
C VAL A 354 -7.46 -25.38 27.97
N LYS A 355 -6.34 -25.36 28.69
CA LYS A 355 -6.21 -24.74 30.02
C LYS A 355 -5.04 -23.77 30.05
N LEU A 356 -5.28 -22.55 30.52
CA LEU A 356 -4.23 -21.57 30.79
C LEU A 356 -3.45 -22.00 32.04
N VAL A 357 -2.13 -22.18 31.91
CA VAL A 357 -1.24 -22.69 32.96
C VAL A 357 -0.38 -21.58 33.56
N GLU A 358 0.09 -20.66 32.72
CA GLU A 358 0.98 -19.58 33.11
C GLU A 358 0.72 -18.31 32.28
N GLY A 359 0.94 -17.14 32.89
CA GLY A 359 0.80 -15.83 32.25
C GLY A 359 1.95 -14.89 32.67
N PRO A 360 2.09 -13.72 32.03
CA PRO A 360 3.24 -12.84 32.24
C PRO A 360 3.31 -12.26 33.66
N GLU A 361 4.52 -12.19 34.22
CA GLU A 361 4.82 -11.80 35.61
C GLU A 361 4.26 -10.42 36.02
N ASN A 362 4.04 -9.52 35.06
CA ASN A 362 3.55 -8.14 35.27
C ASN A 362 2.01 -8.01 35.23
N SER A 363 1.27 -9.11 35.09
CA SER A 363 -0.19 -9.11 35.18
C SER A 363 -0.62 -9.23 36.64
N ASN A 364 -1.75 -8.64 37.05
CA ASN A 364 -2.34 -8.75 38.40
C ASN A 364 -2.87 -10.18 38.69
N GLY A 365 -2.12 -11.22 38.32
CA GLY A 365 -2.56 -12.61 38.26
C GLY A 365 -3.39 -12.92 37.01
N LEU A 366 -3.66 -14.21 36.81
CA LEU A 366 -4.49 -14.78 35.72
C LEU A 366 -5.96 -14.29 35.74
N THR A 367 -6.31 -13.40 36.66
CA THR A 367 -7.68 -12.93 36.92
C THR A 367 -8.20 -11.90 35.92
N ASP A 368 -7.35 -11.26 35.11
CA ASP A 368 -7.74 -10.17 34.20
C ASP A 368 -7.96 -10.59 32.73
N ILE A 369 -8.00 -11.89 32.46
CA ILE A 369 -8.06 -12.43 31.09
C ILE A 369 -9.26 -13.35 30.93
N ASN A 370 -9.96 -13.20 29.81
CA ASN A 370 -10.88 -14.20 29.29
C ASN A 370 -10.21 -14.92 28.13
N TYR A 371 -10.32 -16.24 28.08
CA TYR A 371 -9.91 -17.02 26.92
C TYR A 371 -11.02 -17.96 26.46
N SER A 372 -11.02 -18.24 25.17
CA SER A 372 -11.85 -19.27 24.54
C SER A 372 -11.00 -20.05 23.55
N TYR A 373 -11.45 -21.23 23.16
CA TYR A 373 -10.75 -22.07 22.21
C TYR A 373 -11.73 -22.85 21.35
N GLY A 374 -11.23 -23.37 20.23
CA GLY A 374 -12.02 -24.23 19.36
C GLY A 374 -11.23 -24.84 18.22
N CYS A 375 -11.71 -25.99 17.74
CA CYS A 375 -11.22 -26.67 16.55
C CYS A 375 -12.41 -26.94 15.61
N GLY A 376 -12.37 -26.34 14.42
CA GLY A 376 -13.37 -26.59 13.37
C GLY A 376 -12.94 -27.63 12.34
N THR A 377 -11.72 -28.16 12.47
CA THR A 377 -11.12 -29.13 11.55
C THR A 377 -10.23 -30.10 12.35
N ASN A 378 -9.85 -31.21 11.73
CA ASN A 378 -8.87 -32.17 12.26
C ASN A 378 -7.40 -31.75 12.05
N LYS A 379 -7.14 -30.51 11.65
CA LYS A 379 -5.79 -30.01 11.30
C LYS A 379 -5.22 -29.02 12.29
N ASN A 380 -6.07 -28.24 12.94
CA ASN A 380 -5.66 -27.11 13.76
C ASN A 380 -6.70 -26.75 14.82
N PHE A 381 -6.26 -25.93 15.78
CA PHE A 381 -7.10 -25.31 16.77
C PHE A 381 -6.67 -23.87 17.02
N ASN A 382 -7.56 -23.07 17.59
CA ASN A 382 -7.27 -21.70 17.98
C ASN A 382 -7.53 -21.50 19.47
N VAL A 383 -6.72 -20.64 20.09
CA VAL A 383 -6.89 -20.11 21.43
C VAL A 383 -7.00 -18.60 21.31
N HIS A 384 -8.13 -18.04 21.74
CA HIS A 384 -8.41 -16.61 21.70
C HIS A 384 -8.27 -16.02 23.09
N LEU A 385 -7.48 -14.96 23.23
CA LEU A 385 -7.34 -14.18 24.46
C LEU A 385 -8.04 -12.83 24.32
N LYS A 386 -8.68 -12.39 25.40
CA LYS A 386 -9.34 -11.10 25.50
C LYS A 386 -9.13 -10.50 26.89
N ALA A 387 -8.67 -9.27 26.96
CA ALA A 387 -8.57 -8.55 28.24
C ALA A 387 -9.96 -8.32 28.86
N LYS A 388 -10.12 -8.58 30.16
CA LYS A 388 -11.36 -8.25 30.90
C LYS A 388 -11.53 -6.73 31.05
N SER A 389 -10.42 -6.01 31.25
CA SER A 389 -10.35 -4.54 31.24
C SER A 389 -8.98 -4.10 30.71
N GLY A 390 -8.90 -2.94 30.03
CA GLY A 390 -7.66 -2.45 29.45
C GLY A 390 -7.11 -3.32 28.32
N GLU A 391 -5.82 -3.64 28.39
CA GLU A 391 -5.05 -4.43 27.42
C GLU A 391 -4.36 -5.61 28.11
N LEU A 392 -4.09 -6.68 27.35
CA LEU A 392 -3.26 -7.80 27.80
C LEU A 392 -1.82 -7.30 27.97
N ALA A 393 -1.14 -7.79 29.01
CA ALA A 393 0.26 -7.48 29.25
C ALA A 393 1.17 -8.16 28.21
N THR A 394 2.34 -7.58 27.96
CA THR A 394 3.38 -8.20 27.15
C THR A 394 3.98 -9.41 27.86
N GLY A 395 4.33 -10.44 27.08
CA GLY A 395 4.96 -11.66 27.56
C GLY A 395 4.17 -12.92 27.19
N ASP A 396 4.51 -14.03 27.83
CA ASP A 396 4.07 -15.36 27.46
C ASP A 396 2.77 -15.77 28.15
N TYR A 397 1.81 -16.22 27.35
CA TYR A 397 0.60 -16.90 27.81
C TYR A 397 0.70 -18.38 27.45
N VAL A 398 0.89 -19.22 28.45
CA VAL A 398 1.17 -20.65 28.28
C VAL A 398 -0.11 -21.44 28.50
N PHE A 399 -0.54 -22.18 27.48
CA PHE A 399 -1.71 -23.05 27.56
C PHE A 399 -1.31 -24.50 27.36
N GLN A 400 -1.84 -25.38 28.21
CA GLN A 400 -1.82 -26.81 27.98
C GLN A 400 -3.07 -27.18 27.17
N TYR A 401 -2.90 -28.02 26.14
CA TYR A 401 -4.01 -28.51 25.32
C TYR A 401 -4.01 -30.03 25.23
N ARG A 402 -5.21 -30.59 25.05
CA ARG A 402 -5.47 -32.00 24.79
C ARG A 402 -6.57 -32.12 23.75
N ALA A 403 -6.27 -32.78 22.64
CA ALA A 403 -7.22 -33.05 21.55
C ALA A 403 -7.36 -34.57 21.38
N ILE A 404 -8.58 -35.09 21.48
CA ILE A 404 -8.88 -36.52 21.35
C ILE A 404 -9.99 -36.73 20.34
N VAL A 405 -9.82 -37.69 19.45
CA VAL A 405 -10.89 -38.22 18.62
C VAL A 405 -11.49 -39.42 19.36
N ASP A 406 -12.75 -39.29 19.79
CA ASP A 406 -13.49 -40.44 20.33
C ASP A 406 -13.79 -41.42 19.19
N ASP A 407 -13.46 -42.71 19.40
CA ASP A 407 -13.91 -43.79 18.51
C ASP A 407 -15.45 -43.84 18.58
N ILE A 408 -16.10 -43.69 17.43
CA ILE A 408 -17.53 -43.98 17.32
C ILE A 408 -17.67 -45.50 17.42
N ASP A 409 -18.35 -45.94 18.48
CA ASP A 409 -18.64 -47.30 18.91
C ASP A 409 -18.61 -48.41 17.83
N GLU A 410 -17.87 -49.47 18.16
CA GLU A 410 -17.87 -50.80 17.55
C GLU A 410 -19.12 -51.64 17.94
N ASP A 411 -20.24 -51.01 18.31
CA ASP A 411 -21.48 -51.70 18.70
C ASP A 411 -22.54 -51.65 17.57
N LEU A 412 -22.32 -52.45 16.53
CA LEU A 412 -23.40 -53.02 15.73
C LEU A 412 -23.11 -54.51 15.53
N GLU A 413 -23.50 -55.33 16.51
CA GLU A 413 -23.65 -56.77 16.35
C GLU A 413 -24.51 -57.07 15.09
N PRO A 414 -24.11 -58.02 14.23
CA PRO A 414 -24.96 -58.49 13.16
C PRO A 414 -26.08 -59.35 13.74
N GLN A 415 -27.33 -58.92 13.57
CA GLN A 415 -28.47 -59.81 13.74
C GLN A 415 -28.51 -60.80 12.56
N GLU A 416 -28.27 -62.08 12.85
CA GLU A 416 -28.68 -63.22 12.01
C GLU A 416 -30.18 -63.49 12.09
#